data_AF-W7LK26-F1
#
_entry.id   AF-W7LK26-F1
#
_cell.length_a   1.000
_cell.length_b   1.000
_cell.length_c   1.000
_cell.angle_alpha   90.00
_cell.angle_beta   90.00
_cell.angle_gamma   90.00
#
_symmetry.space_group_name_H-M   'P 1'
#
loop_
_entity.id
_entity.type
_entity.pdbx_description
1 polymer ?
#
loop_
_entity_poly.entity_id
_entity_poly.type
_entity_poly.pdbx_seq_one_letter_code
_entity_poly.pdbx_strand_id
1 'polypeptide(L)'
;MAAASLHLSPEVGLYSPEVVQRCQEKFGWNDTSPDLFVLELLDVVLKAWAKEMPESFGEDSPFMSTLKGDWGEFQVLKPVVQLSEKNASPYYSSAPEPNCSRESTAVAWQ
;
A
#
# COMPACT_ATOMS: atom_id res chain seq x y z
N MET A 1 9.74 15.22 27.11
CA MET A 1 9.91 16.45 26.31
C MET A 1 8.71 16.56 25.38
N ALA A 2 8.03 17.70 25.37
CA ALA A 2 6.66 17.88 24.89
C ALA A 2 6.56 18.04 23.37
N ALA A 3 6.35 16.93 22.65
CA ALA A 3 5.83 16.95 21.27
C ALA A 3 4.29 16.78 21.21
N ALA A 4 3.66 16.41 22.32
CA ALA A 4 2.24 16.06 22.38
C ALA A 4 1.27 17.25 22.57
N SER A 5 1.76 18.48 22.68
CA SER A 5 0.92 19.65 23.04
C SER A 5 0.46 20.52 21.87
N LEU A 6 0.83 20.18 20.63
CA LEU A 6 0.20 20.75 19.44
C LEU A 6 -0.94 19.82 19.02
N HIS A 7 -2.10 20.03 19.64
CA HIS A 7 -3.32 19.29 19.32
C HIS A 7 -3.62 19.48 17.83
N LEU A 8 -3.49 18.40 17.06
CA LEU A 8 -4.01 18.34 15.70
C LEU A 8 -5.47 18.80 15.73
N SER A 9 -5.88 19.64 14.78
CA SER A 9 -7.28 20.05 14.68
C SER A 9 -8.16 18.81 14.47
N PRO A 10 -9.45 18.84 14.86
CA PRO A 10 -10.37 17.70 14.67
C PRO A 10 -10.41 17.16 13.23
N GLU A 11 -10.15 18.02 12.25
CA GLU A 11 -10.05 17.68 10.82
C GLU A 11 -8.77 16.88 10.46
N VAL A 12 -7.70 16.98 11.26
CA VAL A 12 -6.41 16.26 11.11
C VAL A 12 -6.27 15.15 12.18
N GLY A 13 -7.29 14.97 13.03
CA GLY A 13 -7.22 14.26 14.31
C GLY A 13 -6.56 12.88 14.28
N LEU A 14 -5.84 12.55 15.36
CA LEU A 14 -5.35 11.20 15.60
C LEU A 14 -6.52 10.21 15.71
N TYR A 15 -6.28 8.97 15.33
CA TYR A 15 -7.22 7.87 15.61
C TYR A 15 -7.56 7.83 17.10
N SER A 16 -8.83 7.56 17.42
CA SER A 16 -9.26 7.49 18.82
C SER A 16 -8.50 6.37 19.57
N PRO A 17 -8.27 6.52 20.89
CA PRO A 17 -7.59 5.49 21.68
C PRO A 17 -8.24 4.10 21.53
N GLU A 18 -9.56 4.04 21.41
CA GLU A 18 -10.31 2.80 21.19
C GLU A 18 -9.95 2.14 19.85
N VAL A 19 -9.87 2.92 18.76
CA VAL A 19 -9.47 2.40 17.44
C VAL A 19 -8.03 1.91 17.48
N VAL A 20 -7.13 2.66 18.12
CA VAL A 20 -5.73 2.28 18.28
C VAL A 20 -5.63 0.96 19.06
N GLN A 21 -6.35 0.84 20.18
CA GLN A 21 -6.37 -0.37 20.99
C GLN A 21 -6.90 -1.58 20.20
N ARG A 22 -8.01 -1.41 19.47
CA ARG A 22 -8.59 -2.48 18.65
C ARG A 22 -7.61 -2.96 17.56
N CYS A 23 -6.89 -2.04 16.94
CA CYS A 23 -5.84 -2.38 15.98
C CYS A 23 -4.68 -3.11 16.65
N GLN A 24 -4.23 -2.67 17.83
CA GLN A 24 -3.18 -3.36 18.59
C GLN A 24 -3.59 -4.77 18.98
N GLU A 25 -4.84 -4.98 19.42
CA GLU A 25 -5.35 -6.31 19.80
C GLU A 25 -5.48 -7.23 18.59
N LYS A 26 -5.98 -6.71 17.46
CA LYS A 26 -6.14 -7.49 16.23
C LYS A 26 -4.79 -7.90 15.65
N PHE A 27 -3.90 -6.92 15.44
CA PHE A 27 -2.68 -7.14 14.68
C PHE A 27 -1.48 -7.52 15.55
N GLY A 28 -1.54 -7.25 16.86
CA GLY A 28 -0.49 -7.62 17.80
C GLY A 28 0.87 -7.10 17.35
N TRP A 29 0.95 -5.81 16.97
CA TRP A 29 2.18 -5.21 16.48
C TRP A 29 3.32 -5.55 17.46
N ASN A 30 4.43 -6.07 16.92
CA ASN A 30 5.64 -6.36 17.69
C ASN A 30 6.28 -5.03 18.18
N ASP A 31 7.58 -5.02 18.46
CA ASP A 31 8.25 -3.76 18.77
C ASP A 31 7.99 -2.72 17.66
N THR A 32 7.53 -1.54 18.06
CA THR A 32 7.29 -0.39 17.19
C THR A 32 7.97 0.85 17.78
N SER A 33 9.07 0.62 18.52
CA SER A 33 9.85 1.68 19.14
C SER A 33 10.42 2.67 18.11
N PRO A 34 10.63 3.94 18.50
CA PRO A 34 11.24 4.95 17.63
C PRO A 34 12.67 4.64 17.17
N ASP A 35 13.30 3.63 17.77
CA ASP A 35 14.67 3.20 17.45
C ASP A 35 14.72 2.35 16.17
N LEU A 36 13.58 1.84 15.71
CA LEU A 36 13.48 1.08 14.47
C LEU A 36 13.64 1.97 13.24
N PHE A 37 14.39 1.47 12.26
CA PHE A 37 14.41 2.06 10.94
C PHE A 37 13.06 1.88 10.23
N VAL A 38 12.73 2.79 9.30
CA VAL A 38 11.43 2.81 8.61
C VAL A 38 11.11 1.46 7.96
N LEU A 39 12.10 0.78 7.38
CA LEU A 39 11.88 -0.53 6.75
C LEU A 39 11.64 -1.64 7.78
N GLU A 40 12.23 -1.54 8.97
CA GLU A 40 12.00 -2.50 10.05
C GLU A 40 10.58 -2.33 10.61
N LEU A 41 10.14 -1.09 10.79
CA LEU A 41 8.76 -0.79 11.17
C LEU A 41 7.76 -1.27 10.10
N LEU A 42 8.08 -1.08 8.82
CA LEU A 42 7.25 -1.56 7.72
C LEU A 42 7.15 -3.09 7.74
N ASP A 43 8.25 -3.80 7.97
CA ASP A 43 8.27 -5.26 8.07
C ASP A 43 7.38 -5.78 9.22
N VAL A 44 7.39 -5.11 10.38
CA VAL A 44 6.47 -5.42 11.49
C VAL A 44 5.02 -5.31 11.05
N VAL A 45 4.65 -4.23 10.35
CA VAL A 45 3.28 -4.02 9.87
C VAL A 45 2.88 -5.07 8.83
N LEU A 46 3.74 -5.33 7.85
CA LEU A 46 3.48 -6.29 6.78
C LEU A 46 3.29 -7.72 7.33
N LYS A 47 4.12 -8.14 8.28
CA LYS A 47 4.01 -9.47 8.92
C LYS A 47 2.68 -9.63 9.66
N ALA A 48 2.28 -8.63 10.42
CA ALA A 48 1.03 -8.66 11.16
C ALA A 48 -0.18 -8.66 10.21
N TRP A 49 -0.14 -7.86 9.14
CA TRP A 49 -1.19 -7.88 8.12
C TRP A 49 -1.28 -9.21 7.38
N ALA A 50 -0.17 -9.80 6.95
CA ALA A 50 -0.16 -11.09 6.28
C ALA A 50 -0.69 -12.22 7.17
N LYS A 51 -0.48 -12.14 8.49
CA LYS A 51 -1.01 -13.10 9.47
C LYS A 51 -2.53 -12.97 9.65
N GLU A 52 -3.04 -11.76 9.82
CA GLU A 52 -4.44 -11.52 10.19
C GLU A 52 -5.38 -11.32 9.00
N MET A 53 -4.83 -11.08 7.81
CA MET A 53 -5.59 -10.87 6.57
C MET A 53 -4.94 -11.64 5.41
N PRO A 54 -4.69 -12.96 5.53
CA PRO A 54 -3.95 -13.74 4.55
C PRO A 54 -4.56 -13.70 3.15
N GLU A 55 -5.88 -13.56 3.04
CA GLU A 55 -6.59 -13.43 1.76
C GLU A 55 -6.27 -12.12 1.03
N SER A 56 -5.79 -11.11 1.75
CA SER A 56 -5.41 -9.82 1.19
C SER A 56 -3.95 -9.76 0.74
N PHE A 57 -3.14 -10.76 1.12
CA PHE A 57 -1.69 -10.81 0.87
C PHE A 57 -1.31 -12.08 0.08
N GLY A 58 -0.22 -12.00 -0.68
CA GLY A 58 0.27 -13.13 -1.49
C GLY A 58 -0.21 -13.12 -2.94
N GLU A 59 0.18 -14.17 -3.69
CA GLU A 59 0.01 -14.25 -5.15
C GLU A 59 -1.46 -14.22 -5.60
N ASP A 60 -2.34 -14.81 -4.79
CA ASP A 60 -3.78 -14.88 -5.06
C ASP A 60 -4.56 -13.67 -4.50
N SER A 61 -3.87 -12.64 -3.99
CA SER A 61 -4.52 -11.46 -3.43
C SER A 61 -5.44 -10.80 -4.48
N PRO A 62 -6.70 -10.48 -4.13
CA PRO A 62 -7.61 -9.81 -5.05
C PRO A 62 -7.14 -8.41 -5.43
N PHE A 63 -6.19 -7.84 -4.67
CA PHE A 63 -5.63 -6.51 -4.90
C PHE A 63 -4.42 -6.50 -5.84
N MET A 64 -3.85 -7.66 -6.16
CA MET A 64 -2.69 -7.75 -7.04
C MET A 64 -3.08 -8.08 -8.48
N SER A 65 -2.27 -7.60 -9.43
CA SER A 65 -2.32 -7.95 -10.84
C SER A 65 -0.98 -8.53 -11.27
N THR A 66 -1.02 -9.63 -12.01
CA THR A 66 0.16 -10.20 -12.66
C THR A 66 0.28 -9.65 -14.07
N LEU A 67 1.42 -9.02 -14.36
CA LEU A 67 1.72 -8.41 -15.65
C LEU A 67 3.02 -9.02 -16.19
N LYS A 68 3.06 -9.35 -17.47
CA LYS A 68 4.25 -9.88 -18.13
C LYS A 68 4.84 -8.84 -19.07
N GLY A 69 6.12 -8.56 -18.91
CA GLY A 69 6.88 -7.63 -19.76
C GLY A 69 8.27 -8.16 -20.09
N ASP A 70 9.07 -7.32 -20.74
CA ASP A 70 10.41 -7.69 -21.21
C ASP A 70 11.40 -8.03 -20.08
N TRP A 71 11.11 -7.55 -18.87
CA TRP A 71 11.90 -7.79 -17.66
C TRP A 71 11.37 -8.96 -16.82
N GLY A 72 10.39 -9.69 -17.33
CA GLY A 72 9.80 -10.85 -16.68
C GLY A 72 8.38 -10.61 -16.19
N GLU A 73 8.00 -11.34 -15.16
CA GLU A 73 6.67 -11.27 -14.55
C GLU A 73 6.69 -10.35 -13.33
N PHE A 74 5.68 -9.50 -13.23
CA PHE A 74 5.51 -8.53 -12.17
C PHE A 74 4.19 -8.77 -11.45
N GLN A 75 4.24 -8.83 -10.13
CA GLN A 75 3.04 -8.66 -9.31
C GLN A 75 2.98 -7.21 -8.83
N VAL A 76 1.96 -6.48 -9.27
CA VAL A 76 1.76 -5.07 -8.92
C VAL A 76 0.40 -4.87 -8.25
N LEU A 77 0.33 -3.92 -7.32
CA LEU A 77 -0.95 -3.52 -6.72
C LEU A 77 -1.85 -2.93 -7.81
N LYS A 78 -3.11 -3.39 -7.90
CA LYS A 78 -4.14 -2.80 -8.77
C LYS A 78 -4.37 -1.34 -8.43
N PRO A 79 -4.82 -0.51 -9.41
CA PRO A 79 -5.23 0.85 -9.10
C PRO A 79 -6.29 0.85 -7.99
N VAL A 80 -6.06 1.65 -6.94
CA VAL A 80 -6.92 1.68 -5.75
C VAL A 80 -8.31 2.26 -6.08
N VAL A 81 -8.41 3.10 -7.10
CA VAL A 81 -9.66 3.74 -7.51
C VAL A 81 -10.53 2.78 -8.30
N GLN A 82 -11.71 2.48 -7.79
CA GLN A 82 -12.77 1.79 -8.50
C GLN A 82 -13.93 2.76 -8.73
N LEU A 83 -14.28 3.00 -10.00
CA LEU A 83 -15.41 3.86 -10.38
C LEU A 83 -16.71 3.06 -10.36
N SER A 84 -17.84 3.77 -10.34
CA SER A 84 -19.18 3.17 -10.40
C SER A 84 -19.36 2.29 -11.64
N GLU A 85 -18.81 2.73 -12.77
CA GLU A 85 -18.72 1.92 -13.98
C GLU A 85 -17.43 1.10 -13.99
N LYS A 86 -17.57 -0.22 -13.88
CA LYS A 86 -16.43 -1.16 -13.80
C LYS A 86 -15.49 -1.01 -14.99
N ASN A 87 -16.02 -0.86 -16.21
CA ASN A 87 -15.22 -0.75 -17.43
C ASN A 87 -14.55 0.63 -17.59
N ALA A 88 -15.00 1.64 -16.84
CA ALA A 88 -14.35 2.95 -16.79
C ALA A 88 -13.27 3.02 -15.69
N SER A 89 -13.18 1.99 -14.82
CA SER A 89 -12.21 1.97 -13.74
C SER A 89 -10.79 1.77 -14.29
N PRO A 90 -9.79 2.49 -13.75
CA PRO A 90 -8.40 2.31 -14.18
C PRO A 90 -7.90 0.88 -13.98
N TYR A 91 -7.10 0.41 -14.92
CA TYR A 91 -6.37 -0.86 -14.84
C TYR A 91 -5.03 -0.74 -15.54
N TYR A 92 -4.08 -1.62 -15.20
CA TYR A 92 -2.82 -1.72 -15.93
C TYR A 92 -3.04 -2.58 -17.17
N SER A 93 -2.84 -2.00 -18.35
CA SER A 93 -2.90 -2.71 -19.64
C SER A 93 -1.57 -3.35 -20.03
N SER A 94 -0.46 -2.93 -19.43
CA SER A 94 0.90 -3.42 -19.71
C SER A 94 1.76 -3.45 -18.45
N ALA A 95 2.81 -4.28 -18.47
CA ALA A 95 3.84 -4.28 -17.44
C ALA A 95 4.64 -2.95 -17.41
N PRO A 96 5.30 -2.61 -16.30
CA PRO A 96 6.23 -1.49 -16.24
C PRO A 96 7.35 -1.66 -17.27
N GLU A 97 7.71 -0.55 -17.92
CA GLU A 97 8.82 -0.48 -18.85
C GLU A 97 10.00 0.27 -18.21
N PRO A 98 11.25 -0.02 -18.63
CA PRO A 98 12.41 0.78 -18.23
C PRO A 98 12.17 2.27 -18.43
N ASN A 99 12.70 3.07 -17.50
CA ASN A 99 12.75 4.52 -17.70
C ASN A 99 13.52 4.84 -18.99
N CYS A 100 12.98 5.73 -19.81
CA CYS A 100 13.52 6.09 -21.13
C CYS A 100 13.64 4.92 -22.14
N SER A 101 12.83 3.87 -22.00
CA SER A 101 12.77 2.76 -22.97
C SER A 101 12.20 3.17 -24.33
N ARG A 102 11.43 4.26 -24.37
CA ARG A 102 10.83 4.82 -25.58
C ARG A 102 11.32 6.25 -25.80
N GLU A 103 11.44 6.63 -27.06
CA GLU A 103 11.64 8.03 -27.46
C GLU A 103 10.48 8.90 -26.97
N SER A 104 10.78 10.11 -26.50
CA SER A 104 9.76 11.01 -25.96
C SER A 104 8.67 11.36 -26.98
N THR A 105 9.03 11.37 -28.27
CA THR A 105 8.11 11.60 -29.39
C THR A 105 7.14 10.45 -29.64
N ALA A 106 7.40 9.27 -29.08
CA ALA A 106 6.53 8.09 -29.19
C ALA A 106 5.51 7.99 -28.05
N VAL A 107 5.61 8.83 -27.01
CA VAL A 107 4.64 8.86 -25.90
C VAL A 107 3.40 9.65 -26.33
N ALA A 108 2.25 8.97 -26.37
CA ALA A 108 0.95 9.60 -26.62
C ALA A 108 0.03 9.33 -25.43
N TRP A 109 -0.74 10.35 -25.02
CA TRP A 109 -1.88 10.14 -24.12
C TRP A 109 -2.96 9.41 -24.91
N GLN A 110 -3.26 8.18 -24.50
CA GLN A 110 -4.36 7.37 -25.05
C GLN A 110 -5.58 7.46 -24.16
#